data_AF-A0A944Z460-F1
#
_entry.id   AF-A0A944Z460-F1
#
_cell.length_a   1.000
_cell.length_b   1.000
_cell.length_c   1.000
_cell.angle_alpha   90.00
_cell.angle_beta   90.00
_cell.angle_gamma   90.00
#
_symmetry.space_group_name_H-M   'P 1'
#
loop_
_entity.id
_entity.type
_entity.pdbx_description
1 polymer ?
#
loop_
_entity_poly.entity_id
_entity_poly.type
_entity_poly.pdbx_seq_one_letter_code
_entity_poly.pdbx_strand_id
1 'polypeptide(L)'
;MIEYNEQNLKLVSDLIVKNLTPDLIPVKWRQRNSVNPMFGHCHTAAACLQKVFTTKELKLYRAQDQQDIWHWWAVDNAGKLIDLTSKQYTDWNKEPPYKDGQKASMLGFGYRTRVLELLERVKKELDKPD
;
A
#
# COMPACT_ATOMS: atom_id res chain seq x y z
N MET A 1 18.82 -3.33 -1.75
CA MET A 1 17.71 -2.49 -1.21
C MET A 1 18.00 -1.07 -1.64
N ILE A 2 17.01 -0.38 -2.18
CA ILE A 2 17.13 0.97 -2.73
C ILE A 2 17.05 2.01 -1.60
N GLU A 3 17.81 3.10 -1.70
CA GLU A 3 17.85 4.16 -0.68
C GLU A 3 16.51 4.92 -0.62
N TYR A 4 16.09 5.31 0.59
CA TYR A 4 14.91 6.15 0.76
C TYR A 4 15.23 7.62 0.44
N ASN A 5 14.73 8.10 -0.69
CA ASN A 5 14.73 9.50 -1.10
C ASN A 5 13.50 9.77 -1.98
N GLU A 6 13.24 11.02 -2.36
CA GLU A 6 12.02 11.36 -3.12
C GLU A 6 11.95 10.70 -4.50
N GLN A 7 13.07 10.60 -5.20
CA GLN A 7 13.13 9.99 -6.54
C GLN A 7 12.80 8.49 -6.47
N ASN A 8 13.47 7.78 -5.56
CA ASN A 8 13.25 6.36 -5.33
C ASN A 8 11.86 6.07 -4.77
N LEU A 9 11.35 6.93 -3.87
CA LEU A 9 10.00 6.83 -3.36
C LEU A 9 8.98 6.92 -4.51
N LYS A 10 9.14 7.90 -5.41
CA LYS A 10 8.26 8.03 -6.58
C LYS A 10 8.32 6.79 -7.47
N LEU A 11 9.53 6.37 -7.86
CA LEU A 11 9.74 5.19 -8.70
C LEU A 11 9.09 3.93 -8.12
N VAL A 12 9.39 3.62 -6.86
CA VAL A 12 8.85 2.44 -6.17
C VAL A 12 7.33 2.54 -6.01
N SER A 13 6.81 3.73 -5.73
CA SER A 13 5.36 3.96 -5.62
C SER A 13 4.64 3.66 -6.94
N ASP A 14 5.17 4.17 -8.04
CA ASP A 14 4.61 3.95 -9.38
C ASP A 14 4.64 2.46 -9.75
N LEU A 15 5.74 1.77 -9.47
CA LEU A 15 5.87 0.32 -9.70
C LEU A 15 4.92 -0.51 -8.83
N ILE A 16 4.73 -0.13 -7.57
CA ILE A 16 3.76 -0.78 -6.68
C ILE A 16 2.36 -0.64 -7.28
N VAL A 17 1.92 0.58 -7.59
CA VAL A 17 0.57 0.84 -8.12
C VAL A 17 0.33 0.09 -9.43
N LYS A 18 1.32 0.09 -10.33
CA LYS A 18 1.28 -0.64 -11.61
C LYS A 18 1.05 -2.15 -11.43
N ASN A 19 1.58 -2.73 -10.34
CA ASN A 19 1.50 -4.17 -10.07
C ASN A 19 0.34 -4.58 -9.15
N LEU A 20 -0.53 -3.65 -8.76
CA LEU A 20 -1.74 -3.96 -8.00
C LEU A 20 -2.77 -4.61 -8.93
N THR A 21 -3.03 -5.90 -8.71
CA THR A 21 -3.97 -6.69 -9.51
C THR A 21 -4.94 -7.49 -8.63
N PRO A 22 -6.17 -7.81 -9.10
CA PRO A 22 -7.21 -8.40 -8.25
C PRO A 22 -6.88 -9.74 -7.57
N ASP A 23 -5.89 -10.49 -8.05
CA ASP A 23 -5.39 -11.70 -7.39
C ASP A 23 -4.72 -11.43 -6.03
N LEU A 24 -4.18 -10.22 -5.84
CA LEU A 24 -3.61 -9.74 -4.58
C LEU A 24 -4.68 -9.34 -3.55
N ILE A 25 -5.96 -9.57 -3.83
CA ILE A 25 -7.09 -9.22 -2.96
C ILE A 25 -7.82 -10.50 -2.51
N PRO A 26 -8.35 -10.57 -1.27
CA PRO A 26 -9.32 -11.60 -0.91
C PRO A 26 -10.47 -11.70 -1.91
N VAL A 27 -10.87 -12.93 -2.27
CA VAL A 27 -11.93 -13.19 -3.27
C VAL A 27 -13.21 -12.39 -2.97
N LYS A 28 -13.62 -12.32 -1.70
CA LYS A 28 -14.81 -11.58 -1.25
C LYS A 28 -14.83 -10.08 -1.60
N TRP A 29 -13.66 -9.48 -1.86
CA TRP A 29 -13.53 -8.05 -2.15
C TRP A 29 -13.33 -7.75 -3.64
N ARG A 30 -13.14 -8.76 -4.49
CA ARG A 30 -12.85 -8.57 -5.93
C ARG A 30 -13.99 -7.87 -6.68
N GLN A 31 -15.25 -8.17 -6.33
CA GLN A 31 -16.40 -7.49 -6.94
C GLN A 31 -16.44 -5.99 -6.61
N ARG A 32 -16.12 -5.60 -5.37
CA ARG A 32 -16.04 -4.19 -5.01
C ARG A 32 -14.82 -3.52 -5.66
N ASN A 33 -13.70 -4.23 -5.74
CA ASN A 33 -12.49 -3.76 -6.40
C ASN A 33 -12.70 -3.52 -7.91
N SER A 34 -13.50 -4.32 -8.61
CA SER A 34 -13.73 -4.11 -10.05
C SER A 34 -14.44 -2.79 -10.37
N VAL A 35 -15.15 -2.20 -9.41
CA VAL A 35 -15.78 -0.87 -9.52
C VAL A 35 -14.87 0.23 -8.95
N ASN A 36 -13.98 -0.13 -8.02
CA ASN A 36 -13.04 0.76 -7.36
C ASN A 36 -11.65 0.09 -7.32
N PRO A 37 -10.81 0.25 -8.36
CA PRO A 37 -9.59 -0.54 -8.55
C PRO A 37 -8.54 -0.44 -7.45
N MET A 38 -8.56 0.61 -6.62
CA MET A 38 -7.65 0.73 -5.47
C MET A 38 -8.18 0.04 -4.21
N PHE A 39 -9.48 -0.27 -4.17
CA PHE A 39 -10.11 -0.87 -2.99
C PHE A 39 -9.52 -2.25 -2.68
N GLY A 40 -9.16 -2.46 -1.41
CA GLY A 40 -8.65 -3.74 -0.92
C GLY A 40 -7.15 -3.95 -1.08
N HIS A 41 -6.42 -3.01 -1.69
CA HIS A 41 -4.97 -3.08 -1.86
C HIS A 41 -4.17 -2.37 -0.77
N CYS A 42 -4.80 -1.52 0.05
CA CYS A 42 -4.14 -0.61 0.98
C CYS A 42 -3.09 -1.29 1.88
N HIS A 43 -3.43 -2.42 2.50
CA HIS A 43 -2.48 -3.18 3.33
C HIS A 43 -1.30 -3.70 2.51
N THR A 44 -1.58 -4.33 1.36
CA THR A 44 -0.56 -4.95 0.51
C THR A 44 0.40 -3.89 -0.05
N ALA A 45 -0.12 -2.75 -0.52
CA ALA A 45 0.66 -1.65 -1.05
C ALA A 45 1.55 -1.01 0.03
N ALA A 46 0.98 -0.63 1.18
CA ALA A 46 1.72 0.01 2.26
C ALA A 46 2.80 -0.90 2.85
N ALA A 47 2.49 -2.18 3.08
CA ALA A 47 3.44 -3.14 3.60
C ALA A 47 4.54 -3.51 2.58
N CYS A 48 4.22 -3.53 1.28
CA CYS A 48 5.23 -3.70 0.23
C CYS A 48 6.21 -2.52 0.22
N LEU A 49 5.70 -1.29 0.27
CA LEU A 49 6.51 -0.08 0.35
C LEU A 49 7.46 -0.11 1.56
N GLN A 50 6.94 -0.46 2.74
CA GLN A 50 7.76 -0.65 3.95
C GLN A 50 8.79 -1.77 3.80
N LYS A 51 8.53 -2.84 3.03
CA LYS A 51 9.54 -3.87 2.78
C LYS A 51 10.68 -3.37 1.89
N VAL A 52 10.39 -2.52 0.91
CA VAL A 52 11.41 -1.95 0.02
C VAL A 52 12.33 -0.99 0.79
N PHE A 53 11.75 -0.08 1.59
CA PHE A 53 12.49 0.95 2.34
C PHE A 53 12.77 0.61 3.80
N THR A 54 12.37 -0.58 4.24
CA THR A 54 12.49 -1.09 5.60
C THR A 54 11.62 -0.39 6.66
N THR A 55 11.52 -1.04 7.82
CA THR A 55 10.85 -0.49 9.01
C THR A 55 11.62 0.65 9.67
N LYS A 56 12.87 0.92 9.27
CA LYS A 56 13.64 2.06 9.78
C LYS A 56 13.12 3.37 9.21
N GLU A 57 12.75 3.38 7.92
CA GLU A 57 12.27 4.58 7.22
C GLU A 57 10.76 4.76 7.32
N LEU A 58 10.00 3.67 7.20
CA LEU A 58 8.55 3.73 7.09
C LEU A 58 7.85 2.98 8.22
N LYS A 59 6.82 3.59 8.79
CA LYS A 59 5.90 2.99 9.77
C LYS A 59 4.53 2.80 9.13
N LEU A 60 3.88 1.67 9.42
CA LEU A 60 2.51 1.44 8.95
C LEU A 60 1.52 2.07 9.91
N TYR A 61 0.48 2.65 9.32
CA TYR A 61 -0.66 3.22 10.02
C TYR A 61 -1.94 2.61 9.46
N ARG A 62 -2.98 2.61 10.28
CA ARG A 62 -4.32 2.19 9.89
C ARG A 62 -5.41 2.92 10.66
N ALA A 63 -6.60 2.96 10.08
CA ALA A 63 -7.84 3.37 10.75
C ALA A 63 -9.03 2.71 10.05
N GLN A 64 -10.19 2.68 10.71
CA GLN A 64 -11.43 2.26 10.07
C GLN A 64 -12.08 3.45 9.37
N ASP A 65 -12.63 3.21 8.18
CA ASP A 65 -13.46 4.19 7.48
C ASP A 65 -14.90 4.21 8.05
N GLN A 66 -15.76 5.04 7.46
CA GLN A 66 -17.17 5.16 7.85
C GLN A 66 -18.01 3.87 7.62
N GLN A 67 -17.43 2.85 6.99
CA GLN A 67 -18.05 1.54 6.76
C GLN A 67 -17.40 0.44 7.60
N ASP A 68 -16.65 0.82 8.65
CA ASP A 68 -15.89 -0.08 9.52
C ASP A 68 -14.80 -0.88 8.79
N ILE A 69 -14.38 -0.44 7.59
CA ILE A 69 -13.35 -1.11 6.80
C ILE A 69 -11.98 -0.53 7.13
N TRP A 70 -11.03 -1.41 7.46
CA TRP A 70 -9.65 -1.01 7.71
C TRP A 70 -8.97 -0.47 6.45
N HIS A 71 -8.41 0.74 6.58
CA HIS A 71 -7.52 1.36 5.62
C HIS A 71 -6.09 1.39 6.16
N TRP A 72 -5.10 1.26 5.27
CA TRP A 72 -3.67 1.23 5.63
C TRP A 72 -2.86 2.17 4.75
N TRP A 73 -1.87 2.81 5.35
CA TRP A 73 -0.90 3.67 4.67
C TRP A 73 0.46 3.62 5.38
N ALA A 74 1.47 4.22 4.76
CA ALA A 74 2.79 4.39 5.36
C ALA A 74 3.00 5.84 5.81
N VAL A 75 3.79 6.03 6.86
CA VAL A 75 4.27 7.34 7.32
C VAL A 75 5.77 7.24 7.49
N ASP A 76 6.50 8.22 6.93
CA ASP A 76 7.96 8.28 7.07
C ASP A 76 8.40 8.87 8.42
N ASN A 77 9.71 8.90 8.66
CA ASN A 77 10.28 9.47 9.89
C ASN A 77 10.07 10.99 10.03
N ALA A 78 9.80 11.71 8.93
CA ALA A 78 9.49 13.15 8.92
C ALA A 78 7.98 13.43 9.12
N GLY A 79 7.15 12.40 9.21
CA GLY A 79 5.69 12.52 9.35
C GLY A 79 4.95 12.68 8.02
N LYS A 80 5.61 12.49 6.87
CA LYS A 80 4.98 12.49 5.56
C LYS A 80 4.07 11.29 5.41
N LEU A 81 2.81 11.54 5.13
CA LEU A 81 1.82 10.50 4.82
C LEU A 81 1.99 10.01 3.38
N ILE A 82 2.08 8.70 3.20
CA ILE A 82 2.21 8.04 1.90
C ILE A 82 1.10 7.00 1.76
N ASP A 83 0.08 7.34 0.98
CA ASP A 83 -1.04 6.45 0.66
C ASP A 83 -1.19 6.27 -0.86
N LEU A 84 -0.69 5.14 -1.33
CA LEU A 84 -0.71 4.74 -2.74
C LEU A 84 -2.11 4.33 -3.23
N THR A 85 -3.06 4.19 -2.31
CA THR A 85 -4.42 3.67 -2.57
C THR A 85 -5.52 4.66 -2.15
N SER A 86 -5.15 5.91 -1.86
CA SER A 86 -6.06 6.99 -1.44
C SER A 86 -7.18 7.23 -2.45
N LYS A 87 -6.94 6.98 -3.74
CA LYS A 87 -7.94 7.04 -4.81
C LYS A 87 -9.17 6.17 -4.58
N GLN A 88 -9.09 5.13 -3.73
CA GLN A 88 -10.29 4.38 -3.35
C GLN A 88 -11.33 5.23 -2.62
N TYR A 89 -10.93 6.38 -2.05
CA TYR A 89 -11.80 7.36 -1.42
C TYR A 89 -11.92 8.62 -2.28
N THR A 90 -10.80 9.18 -2.75
CA THR A 90 -10.80 10.51 -3.37
C THR A 90 -11.53 10.55 -4.72
N ASP A 91 -11.48 9.48 -5.50
CA ASP A 91 -12.24 9.38 -6.77
C ASP A 91 -13.76 9.39 -6.54
N TRP A 92 -14.19 9.21 -5.29
CA TRP A 92 -15.57 9.21 -4.84
C TRP A 92 -15.88 10.42 -3.95
N ASN A 93 -15.02 11.45 -3.96
CA ASN A 93 -15.12 12.64 -3.10
C ASN A 93 -15.21 12.31 -1.60
N LYS A 94 -14.53 11.24 -1.17
CA LYS A 94 -14.42 10.86 0.24
C LYS A 94 -13.00 11.11 0.75
N GLU A 95 -12.91 11.37 2.05
CA GLU A 95 -11.64 11.47 2.75
C GLU A 95 -11.23 10.10 3.31
N PRO A 96 -9.98 9.67 3.12
CA PRO A 96 -9.44 8.53 3.85
C PRO A 96 -9.43 8.81 5.37
N PRO A 97 -9.50 7.78 6.24
CA PRO A 97 -9.63 7.94 7.69
C PRO A 97 -8.33 8.35 8.40
N TYR A 98 -7.59 9.32 7.88
CA TYR A 98 -6.27 9.71 8.39
C TYR A 98 -6.30 10.29 9.80
N LYS A 99 -7.37 11.03 10.14
CA LYS A 99 -7.55 11.69 11.43
C LYS A 99 -7.58 10.70 12.62
N ASP A 100 -8.02 9.48 12.37
CA ASP A 100 -8.16 8.41 13.37
C ASP A 100 -7.00 7.40 13.27
N GLY A 101 -5.91 7.78 12.59
CA GLY A 101 -4.77 6.93 12.30
C GLY A 101 -4.00 6.45 13.52
N GLN A 102 -3.82 5.14 13.62
CA GLN A 102 -2.98 4.51 14.65
C GLN A 102 -1.84 3.70 14.03
N LYS A 103 -0.68 3.70 14.70
CA LYS A 103 0.46 2.84 14.33
C LYS A 103 0.05 1.37 14.35
N ALA A 104 0.53 0.62 13.38
CA ALA A 104 0.23 -0.81 13.26
C ALA A 104 1.40 -1.60 12.66
N SER A 105 1.30 -2.92 12.72
CA SER A 105 2.26 -3.86 12.16
C SER A 105 1.65 -4.61 10.97
N MET A 106 2.49 -5.20 10.12
CA MET A 106 2.01 -6.01 9.01
C MET A 106 1.11 -7.15 9.52
N LEU A 107 -0.04 -7.35 8.87
CA LEU A 107 -0.97 -8.45 9.16
C LEU A 107 -0.32 -9.83 8.95
N GLY A 108 -0.91 -10.86 9.58
CA GLY A 108 -0.37 -12.22 9.65
C GLY A 108 -0.27 -12.99 8.32
N PHE A 109 -0.06 -14.31 8.41
CA PHE A 109 0.44 -15.18 7.34
C PHE A 109 -0.21 -14.99 5.95
N GLY A 110 -1.55 -14.99 5.84
CA GLY A 110 -2.23 -14.86 4.55
C GLY A 110 -2.05 -13.51 3.86
N TYR A 111 -1.92 -12.42 4.63
CA TYR A 111 -1.63 -11.08 4.09
C TYR A 111 -0.16 -10.95 3.69
N ARG A 112 0.74 -11.58 4.46
CA ARG A 112 2.17 -11.63 4.17
C ARG A 112 2.46 -12.22 2.79
N THR A 113 1.78 -13.30 2.37
CA THR A 113 2.01 -13.92 1.06
C THR A 113 1.74 -12.95 -0.10
N ARG A 114 0.65 -12.18 -0.05
CA ARG A 114 0.32 -11.17 -1.08
C ARG A 114 1.32 -10.03 -1.13
N VAL A 115 1.79 -9.59 0.04
CA VAL A 115 2.86 -8.56 0.13
C VAL A 115 4.15 -9.06 -0.51
N LEU A 116 4.52 -10.33 -0.27
CA LEU A 116 5.72 -10.91 -0.87
C LEU A 116 5.58 -11.07 -2.38
N GLU A 117 4.42 -11.52 -2.87
CA GLU A 117 4.13 -11.60 -4.30
C GLU A 117 4.26 -10.23 -4.99
N LEU A 118 3.64 -9.18 -4.42
CA LEU A 118 3.77 -7.82 -4.94
C LEU A 118 5.23 -7.33 -4.91
N LEU A 119 5.95 -7.61 -3.82
CA LEU A 119 7.36 -7.23 -3.69
C LEU A 119 8.22 -7.88 -4.78
N GLU A 120 8.01 -9.17 -5.08
CA GLU A 120 8.75 -9.85 -6.14
C GLU A 120 8.45 -9.26 -7.52
N ARG A 121 7.21 -8.85 -7.79
CA ARG A 121 6.86 -8.14 -9.03
C ARG A 121 7.58 -6.80 -9.14
N VAL A 122 7.58 -6.02 -8.07
CA VAL A 122 8.26 -4.70 -8.02
C VAL A 122 9.76 -4.86 -8.21
N LYS A 123 10.41 -5.83 -7.53
CA LYS A 123 11.85 -6.10 -7.70
C LYS A 123 12.20 -6.47 -9.13
N LYS A 124 11.43 -7.36 -9.76
CA LYS A 124 11.64 -7.75 -11.17
C LYS A 124 11.59 -6.57 -12.12
N GLU A 125 10.86 -5.51 -11.80
CA GLU A 125 10.85 -4.30 -12.61
C GLU A 125 11.97 -3.33 -12.25
N LEU A 126 12.36 -3.24 -10.97
CA LEU A 126 13.51 -2.45 -10.53
C LEU A 126 14.83 -2.96 -11.11
N ASP A 127 14.96 -4.28 -11.31
CA ASP A 127 16.18 -4.92 -11.80
C ASP A 127 16.27 -4.95 -13.35
N LYS A 128 15.29 -4.42 -14.09
CA LYS A 128 15.37 -4.35 -15.55
C LYS A 128 16.37 -3.27 -15.96
N PRO A 129 17.37 -3.59 -16.80
CA PRO A 129 18.17 -2.57 -17.46
C PRO A 129 17.26 -1.75 -18.40
N ASP A 130 17.44 -0.43 -18.39
CA ASP A 130 16.82 0.50 -19.35
C ASP A 130 17.14 0.14 -20.81
#